data_AF-A0AAV4JG14-F1
#
_entry.id   AF-A0AAV4JG14-F1
#
_cell.length_a   1.000
_cell.length_b   1.000
_cell.length_c   1.000
_cell.angle_alpha   90.00
_cell.angle_beta   90.00
_cell.angle_gamma   90.00
#
_symmetry.space_group_name_H-M   'P 1'
#
loop_
_entity.id
_entity.type
_entity.pdbx_description
1 polymer ?
#
loop_
_entity_poly.entity_id
_entity_poly.type
_entity_poly.pdbx_seq_one_letter_code
_entity_poly.pdbx_strand_id
1 'polypeptide(L)'
;MIYKTIEEVVGKKTCSPSGCLKAKNGDIIMGKEKLLERWAENIGELFDDDRKDHDVMKRNFEGLPILEDEVRSAIRKMKTGKATGPDGVSIELIEALEDYGTEQVTALLNNIHETGNIPADISKSIFIELPKKPGAVECEHHRTIILMSHITKILLRVIMMRVRNKIEPEIAAEQCGFVEGKSITNAVFTLRVLIERAL
;
A
#
# COMPACT_ATOMS: atom_id res chain seq x y z
N MET A 1 16.82 29.56 6.97
CA MET A 1 18.11 29.58 7.70
C MET A 1 18.09 28.67 8.93
N ILE A 2 17.10 28.76 9.82
CA ILE A 2 17.01 27.95 11.05
C ILE A 2 16.95 26.43 10.79
N TYR A 3 16.24 25.99 9.75
CA TYR A 3 16.15 24.56 9.41
C TYR A 3 17.50 23.90 9.09
N LYS A 4 18.39 24.64 8.41
CA LYS A 4 19.71 24.15 8.01
C LYS A 4 20.63 24.00 9.23
N THR A 5 20.52 24.92 10.18
CA THR A 5 21.25 24.89 11.46
C THR A 5 20.78 23.75 12.36
N ILE A 6 19.49 23.39 12.34
CA ILE A 6 18.96 22.25 13.10
C ILE A 6 19.47 20.92 12.54
N GLU A 7 19.60 20.79 11.21
CA GLU A 7 20.21 19.59 10.60
C GLU A 7 21.69 19.42 10.96
N GLU A 8 22.45 20.51 11.04
CA GLU A 8 23.88 20.50 11.41
C GLU A 8 24.10 20.14 12.90
N VAL A 9 23.23 20.62 13.81
CA VAL A 9 23.38 20.42 15.27
C VAL A 9 22.91 19.05 15.74
N VAL A 10 21.90 18.46 15.08
CA VAL A 10 21.32 17.17 15.50
C VAL A 10 22.16 15.97 15.05
N GLY A 11 23.18 16.16 14.21
CA GLY A 11 24.05 15.07 13.73
C GLY A 11 23.29 13.99 12.95
N LYS A 12 22.05 14.25 12.56
CA LYS A 12 21.32 13.43 11.60
C LYS A 12 21.91 13.72 10.23
N LYS A 13 23.06 13.10 9.96
CA LYS A 13 23.34 12.63 8.61
C LYS A 13 22.09 11.85 8.22
N THR A 14 21.32 12.35 7.25
CA THR A 14 20.45 11.47 6.50
C THR A 14 21.34 10.31 6.09
N CYS A 15 20.97 9.08 6.49
CA CYS A 15 21.66 7.92 5.99
C CYS A 15 21.57 8.04 4.48
N SER A 16 22.69 8.39 3.84
CA SER A 16 22.88 8.12 2.43
C SER A 16 22.43 6.68 2.25
N PRO A 17 21.58 6.36 1.24
CA PRO A 17 21.34 4.96 0.93
C PRO A 17 22.73 4.35 0.82
N SER A 18 23.01 3.33 1.62
CA SER A 18 24.24 2.57 1.44
C SER A 18 24.27 2.27 -0.06
N GLY A 19 25.24 2.80 -0.80
CA GLY A 19 25.30 2.67 -2.27
C GLY A 19 25.65 1.24 -2.68
N CYS A 20 25.31 0.28 -1.81
CA CYS A 20 25.74 -1.08 -1.79
C CYS A 20 24.62 -1.98 -1.29
N LEU A 21 24.45 -3.13 -1.95
CA LEU A 21 23.55 -4.20 -1.52
C LEU A 21 24.29 -5.52 -1.61
N LYS A 22 23.84 -6.50 -0.84
CA LYS A 22 24.34 -7.86 -0.90
C LYS A 22 23.60 -8.65 -1.98
N ALA A 23 24.37 -9.22 -2.90
CA ALA A 23 23.92 -10.24 -3.84
C ALA A 23 23.56 -11.53 -3.10
N LYS A 24 22.80 -12.41 -3.76
CA LYS A 24 22.44 -13.73 -3.19
C LYS A 24 23.66 -14.62 -2.92
N ASN A 25 24.69 -14.51 -3.74
CA ASN A 25 25.95 -15.24 -3.58
C ASN A 25 26.82 -14.67 -2.43
N GLY A 26 26.39 -13.59 -1.77
CA GLY A 26 27.10 -12.97 -0.65
C GLY A 26 27.96 -11.76 -1.04
N ASP A 27 28.15 -11.49 -2.32
CA ASP A 27 28.99 -10.39 -2.80
C ASP A 27 28.32 -9.02 -2.58
N ILE A 28 29.15 -7.97 -2.47
CA ILE A 28 28.66 -6.60 -2.39
C ILE A 28 28.52 -5.99 -3.79
N ILE A 29 27.27 -5.73 -4.16
CA ILE A 29 26.89 -5.01 -5.38
C ILE A 29 27.06 -3.51 -5.13
N MET A 30 27.77 -2.85 -6.04
CA MET A 30 27.91 -1.40 -6.09
C MET A 30 27.43 -0.89 -7.45
N GLY A 31 26.94 0.35 -7.48
CA GLY A 31 26.55 1.03 -8.72
C GLY A 31 25.05 0.94 -9.02
N LYS A 32 24.49 2.05 -9.52
CA LYS A 32 23.04 2.26 -9.60
C LYS A 32 22.30 1.19 -10.41
N GLU A 33 22.82 0.80 -11.56
CA GLU A 33 22.17 -0.15 -12.47
C GLU A 33 22.05 -1.55 -11.86
N LYS A 34 23.17 -2.10 -11.36
CA LYS A 34 23.19 -3.40 -10.68
C LYS A 34 22.35 -3.42 -9.40
N LEU A 35 22.28 -2.29 -8.69
CA LEU A 35 21.39 -2.16 -7.53
C LEU A 35 19.92 -2.23 -7.95
N LEU A 36 19.55 -1.58 -9.06
CA LEU A 36 18.18 -1.63 -9.59
C LEU A 36 17.81 -3.05 -10.04
N GLU A 37 18.72 -3.76 -10.70
CA GLU A 37 18.53 -5.17 -11.06
C GLU A 37 18.31 -6.05 -9.82
N ARG A 38 19.17 -5.90 -8.80
CA ARG A 38 19.02 -6.64 -7.54
C ARG A 38 17.69 -6.34 -6.84
N TRP A 39 17.24 -5.09 -6.88
CA TRP A 39 15.93 -4.71 -6.34
C TRP A 39 14.78 -5.29 -7.16
N ALA A 40 14.85 -5.24 -8.49
CA ALA A 40 13.85 -5.83 -9.37
C ALA A 40 13.72 -7.34 -9.14
N GLU A 41 14.84 -8.05 -8.99
CA GLU A 41 14.86 -9.46 -8.61
C GLU A 41 14.19 -9.67 -7.25
N ASN A 42 14.59 -8.92 -6.22
CA ASN A 42 14.03 -9.05 -4.88
C ASN A 42 12.51 -8.81 -4.84
N ILE A 43 12.04 -7.77 -5.54
CA ILE A 43 10.63 -7.41 -5.61
C ILE A 43 9.86 -8.48 -6.40
N GLY A 44 10.43 -8.97 -7.50
CA GLY A 44 9.86 -10.06 -8.29
C GLY A 44 9.60 -11.29 -7.44
N GLU A 45 10.57 -11.70 -6.61
CA GLU A 45 10.42 -12.83 -5.70
C GLU A 45 9.46 -12.54 -4.54
N LEU A 46 9.50 -11.33 -3.99
CA LEU A 46 8.66 -10.95 -2.85
C LEU A 46 7.16 -10.95 -3.19
N PHE A 47 6.83 -10.58 -4.42
CA PHE A 47 5.45 -10.49 -4.91
C PHE A 47 5.10 -11.60 -5.91
N ASP A 48 5.95 -12.63 -6.03
CA ASP A 48 5.61 -13.82 -6.80
C ASP A 48 4.43 -14.53 -6.12
N ASP A 49 3.50 -15.02 -6.93
CA ASP A 49 2.28 -15.67 -6.46
C ASP A 49 2.11 -17.01 -7.17
N ASP A 50 2.48 -18.08 -6.48
CA ASP A 50 2.42 -19.45 -6.97
C ASP A 50 1.09 -20.14 -6.64
N ARG A 51 0.15 -19.42 -6.01
CA ARG A 51 -1.16 -19.96 -5.67
C ARG A 51 -1.88 -20.34 -6.96
N LYS A 52 -2.41 -21.57 -6.98
CA LYS A 52 -3.24 -22.03 -8.10
C LYS A 52 -4.46 -21.12 -8.20
N ASP A 53 -4.76 -20.66 -9.40
CA ASP A 53 -6.04 -20.03 -9.68
C ASP A 53 -7.13 -20.98 -9.19
N HIS A 54 -7.84 -20.55 -8.15
CA HIS A 54 -9.04 -21.24 -7.74
C HIS A 54 -10.10 -20.97 -8.80
N ASP A 55 -10.81 -22.03 -9.19
CA ASP A 55 -11.93 -21.92 -10.11
C ASP A 55 -12.91 -20.89 -9.52
N VAL A 56 -12.91 -19.69 -10.09
CA VAL A 56 -13.78 -18.60 -9.63
C VAL A 56 -15.17 -19.14 -9.85
N MET A 57 -15.87 -19.52 -8.77
CA MET A 57 -17.27 -19.94 -8.85
C MET A 57 -17.98 -18.90 -9.71
N LYS A 58 -18.36 -19.27 -10.94
CA LYS A 58 -19.16 -18.45 -11.85
C LYS A 58 -20.55 -18.31 -11.23
N ARG A 59 -20.64 -17.48 -10.21
CA ARG A 59 -21.91 -16.97 -9.73
C ARG A 59 -22.25 -15.83 -10.67
N ASN A 60 -23.40 -15.94 -11.33
CA ASN A 60 -24.01 -14.85 -12.10
C ASN A 60 -24.45 -13.73 -11.14
N PHE A 61 -23.51 -13.08 -10.47
CA PHE A 61 -23.72 -11.78 -9.87
C PHE A 61 -23.21 -10.77 -10.89
N GLU A 62 -24.10 -10.26 -11.72
CA GLU A 62 -23.90 -8.90 -12.22
C GLU A 62 -23.84 -8.02 -10.96
N GLY A 63 -22.63 -7.62 -10.58
CA GLY A 63 -22.42 -6.73 -9.45
C GLY A 63 -23.18 -5.43 -9.70
N LEU A 64 -23.77 -4.85 -8.66
CA LEU A 64 -24.37 -3.52 -8.79
C LEU A 64 -23.31 -2.53 -9.25
N PRO A 65 -23.65 -1.57 -10.13
CA PRO A 65 -22.71 -0.53 -10.55
C PRO A 65 -22.18 0.23 -9.33
N ILE A 66 -20.96 0.73 -9.44
CA ILE A 66 -20.34 1.59 -8.43
C ILE A 66 -21.11 2.89 -8.36
N LEU A 67 -21.66 3.18 -7.18
CA LEU A 67 -22.41 4.40 -6.93
C LEU A 67 -21.44 5.56 -6.71
N GLU A 68 -21.81 6.74 -7.20
CA GLU A 68 -21.03 7.95 -7.02
C GLU A 68 -20.79 8.29 -5.54
N ASP A 69 -21.77 8.00 -4.67
CA ASP A 69 -21.62 8.18 -3.22
C ASP A 69 -20.57 7.25 -2.60
N GLU A 70 -20.36 6.05 -3.15
CA GLU A 70 -19.27 5.18 -2.71
C GLU A 70 -17.92 5.79 -3.06
N VAL A 71 -17.80 6.37 -4.26
CA VAL A 71 -16.59 7.06 -4.73
C VAL A 71 -16.34 8.33 -3.92
N ARG A 72 -17.35 9.16 -3.72
CA ARG A 72 -17.31 10.37 -2.88
C ARG A 72 -16.87 10.04 -1.46
N SER A 73 -17.43 8.97 -0.87
CA SER A 73 -17.04 8.48 0.45
C SER A 73 -15.58 7.98 0.48
N ALA A 74 -15.14 7.29 -0.56
CA ALA A 74 -13.76 6.82 -0.69
C ALA A 74 -12.77 7.99 -0.80
N ILE A 75 -13.07 9.01 -1.61
CA ILE A 75 -12.30 10.25 -1.77
C ILE A 75 -12.15 10.96 -0.42
N ARG A 76 -13.27 11.24 0.27
CA ARG A 76 -13.27 11.94 1.57
C ARG A 76 -12.47 11.24 2.67
N LYS A 77 -12.35 9.91 2.61
CA LYS A 77 -11.57 9.14 3.59
C LYS A 77 -10.09 9.00 3.23
N MET A 78 -9.67 9.50 2.07
CA MET A 78 -8.26 9.56 1.71
C MET A 78 -7.57 10.71 2.46
N LYS A 79 -6.27 10.58 2.67
CA LYS A 79 -5.47 11.64 3.30
C LYS A 79 -4.87 12.52 2.21
N THR A 80 -4.88 13.82 2.43
CA THR A 80 -4.16 14.81 1.62
C THR A 80 -2.66 14.83 1.96
N GLY A 81 -1.88 15.51 1.12
CA GLY A 81 -0.42 15.63 1.22
C GLY A 81 0.31 14.31 0.99
N LYS A 82 -0.25 13.41 0.18
CA LYS A 82 0.35 12.10 -0.14
C LYS A 82 1.03 12.11 -1.49
N ALA A 83 2.18 11.43 -1.57
CA ALA A 83 2.89 11.24 -2.83
C ALA A 83 2.02 10.46 -3.82
N THR A 84 1.98 10.95 -5.06
CA THR A 84 1.23 10.37 -6.17
C THR A 84 1.92 9.12 -6.71
N GLY A 85 1.18 8.34 -7.50
CA GLY A 85 1.76 7.32 -8.35
C GLY A 85 2.48 7.91 -9.57
N PRO A 86 2.90 7.04 -10.51
CA PRO A 86 3.50 7.46 -11.78
C PRO A 86 2.58 8.33 -12.64
N ASP A 87 1.26 8.22 -12.44
CA ASP A 87 0.23 8.98 -13.15
C ASP A 87 0.18 10.47 -12.75
N GLY A 88 0.81 10.85 -11.64
CA GLY A 88 0.81 12.22 -11.15
C GLY A 88 -0.54 12.73 -10.63
N VAL A 89 -1.56 11.86 -10.54
CA VAL A 89 -2.91 12.24 -10.12
C VAL A 89 -2.98 12.20 -8.59
N SER A 90 -3.15 13.38 -7.99
CA SER A 90 -3.32 13.54 -6.54
C SER A 90 -4.79 13.54 -6.13
N ILE A 91 -5.08 13.39 -4.84
CA ILE A 91 -6.48 13.42 -4.38
C ILE A 91 -7.04 14.85 -4.36
N GLU A 92 -6.17 15.80 -4.04
CA GLU A 92 -6.45 17.23 -4.04
C GLU A 92 -6.84 17.72 -5.43
N LEU A 93 -6.22 17.16 -6.49
CA LEU A 93 -6.60 17.44 -7.86
C LEU A 93 -8.03 16.99 -8.16
N ILE A 94 -8.43 15.81 -7.67
CA ILE A 94 -9.78 15.27 -7.85
C ILE A 94 -10.78 16.09 -7.04
N GLU A 95 -10.43 16.45 -5.79
CA GLU A 95 -11.28 17.28 -4.92
C GLU A 95 -11.46 18.70 -5.48
N ALA A 96 -10.44 19.28 -6.12
CA ALA A 96 -10.52 20.58 -6.77
C ALA A 96 -11.45 20.62 -7.99
N LEU A 97 -11.77 19.45 -8.56
CA LEU A 97 -12.75 19.29 -9.63
C LEU A 97 -14.17 19.04 -9.10
N GLU A 98 -14.37 19.03 -7.78
CA GLU A 98 -15.67 18.90 -7.12
C GLU A 98 -16.49 17.70 -7.65
N ASP A 99 -17.77 17.92 -7.99
CA ASP A 99 -18.65 16.86 -8.49
C ASP A 99 -18.16 16.31 -9.83
N TYR A 100 -17.62 17.15 -10.72
CA TYR A 100 -17.05 16.69 -11.99
C TYR A 100 -15.92 15.67 -11.76
N GLY A 101 -15.03 15.93 -10.80
CA GLY A 101 -13.96 14.99 -10.44
C GLY A 101 -14.52 13.64 -9.97
N THR A 102 -15.56 13.67 -9.14
CA THR A 102 -16.21 12.46 -8.62
C THR A 102 -16.93 11.69 -9.73
N GLU A 103 -17.63 12.38 -10.64
CA GLU A 103 -18.31 11.80 -11.80
C GLU A 103 -17.31 11.09 -12.73
N GLN A 104 -16.19 11.74 -13.08
CA GLN A 104 -15.19 11.15 -13.97
C GLN A 104 -14.54 9.89 -13.36
N VAL A 105 -14.20 9.94 -12.07
CA VAL A 105 -13.66 8.76 -11.38
C VAL A 105 -14.71 7.65 -11.34
N THR A 106 -15.96 7.96 -11.06
CA THR A 106 -17.07 6.98 -11.02
C THR A 106 -17.27 6.31 -12.37
N ALA A 107 -17.28 7.08 -13.46
CA ALA A 107 -17.37 6.56 -14.82
C ALA A 107 -16.21 5.61 -15.15
N LEU A 108 -14.98 5.99 -14.77
CA LEU A 108 -13.79 5.15 -14.96
C LEU A 108 -13.90 3.84 -14.17
N LEU A 109 -14.30 3.90 -12.90
CA LEU A 109 -14.41 2.69 -12.07
C LEU A 109 -15.52 1.75 -12.55
N ASN A 110 -16.64 2.30 -13.05
CA ASN A 110 -17.70 1.48 -13.65
C ASN A 110 -17.24 0.82 -14.96
N ASN A 111 -16.48 1.53 -15.79
CA ASN A 111 -15.88 0.93 -16.98
C ASN A 111 -14.96 -0.25 -16.62
N ILE A 112 -14.12 -0.10 -15.58
CA ILE A 112 -13.29 -1.20 -15.06
C ILE A 112 -14.16 -2.35 -14.55
N HIS A 113 -15.23 -2.05 -13.82
CA HIS A 113 -16.15 -3.05 -13.28
C HIS A 113 -16.86 -3.85 -14.38
N GLU A 114 -17.29 -3.20 -15.45
CA GLU A 114 -18.00 -3.83 -16.58
C GLU A 114 -17.06 -4.64 -17.48
N THR A 115 -15.88 -4.10 -17.77
CA THR A 115 -14.93 -4.71 -18.71
C THR A 115 -13.95 -5.68 -18.05
N GLY A 116 -13.75 -5.56 -16.74
CA GLY A 116 -12.68 -6.23 -16.01
C GLY A 116 -11.27 -5.71 -16.34
N ASN A 117 -11.15 -4.67 -17.17
CA ASN A 117 -9.87 -4.19 -17.67
C ASN A 117 -9.41 -2.95 -16.89
N ILE A 118 -8.26 -3.04 -16.23
CA ILE A 118 -7.65 -1.91 -15.52
C ILE A 118 -6.68 -1.19 -16.47
N PRO A 119 -6.82 0.13 -16.70
CA PRO A 119 -5.90 0.90 -17.53
C PRO A 119 -4.45 0.80 -17.06
N ALA A 120 -3.54 0.67 -18.03
CA ALA A 120 -2.11 0.49 -17.76
C ALA A 120 -1.48 1.64 -16.94
N ASP A 121 -2.01 2.86 -17.05
CA ASP A 121 -1.43 4.00 -16.36
C ASP A 121 -1.73 4.02 -14.87
N ILE A 122 -2.90 3.52 -14.46
CA ILE A 122 -3.27 3.42 -13.04
C ILE A 122 -2.80 2.10 -12.40
N SER A 123 -2.38 1.12 -13.20
CA SER A 123 -1.81 -0.14 -12.71
C SER A 123 -0.31 -0.07 -12.43
N LYS A 124 0.41 0.91 -12.99
CA LYS A 124 1.84 1.14 -12.71
C LYS A 124 2.06 1.71 -11.31
N SER A 125 3.18 1.36 -10.70
CA SER A 125 3.59 1.85 -9.38
C SER A 125 5.10 2.09 -9.30
N ILE A 126 5.53 3.00 -8.42
CA ILE A 126 6.96 3.20 -8.10
C ILE A 126 7.29 2.47 -6.80
N PHE A 127 8.33 1.64 -6.83
CA PHE A 127 8.86 0.96 -5.66
C PHE A 127 10.02 1.76 -5.06
N ILE A 128 9.97 1.99 -3.75
CA ILE A 128 10.96 2.74 -3.00
C ILE A 128 11.40 1.90 -1.81
N GLU A 129 12.71 1.72 -1.66
CA GLU A 129 13.30 0.91 -0.60
C GLU A 129 13.87 1.80 0.50
N LEU A 130 13.31 1.68 1.70
CA LEU A 130 13.76 2.44 2.87
C LEU A 130 14.55 1.56 3.84
N PRO A 131 15.78 1.94 4.23
CA PRO A 131 16.54 1.16 5.20
C PRO A 131 15.84 1.16 6.57
N LYS A 132 15.66 -0.02 7.16
CA LYS A 132 15.10 -0.19 8.52
C LYS A 132 16.11 0.19 9.61
N LYS A 133 17.41 0.08 9.30
CA LYS A 133 18.52 0.36 10.20
C LYS A 133 19.68 1.03 9.46
N PRO A 134 20.53 1.82 10.15
CA PRO A 134 21.76 2.36 9.56
C PRO A 134 22.66 1.24 9.04
N GLY A 135 23.28 1.45 7.87
CA GLY A 135 24.17 0.46 7.26
C GLY A 135 23.46 -0.80 6.76
N ALA A 136 22.15 -0.74 6.48
CA ALA A 136 21.44 -1.85 5.83
C ALA A 136 22.08 -2.13 4.46
N VAL A 137 22.49 -3.38 4.26
CA VAL A 137 23.06 -3.90 3.00
C VAL A 137 22.29 -5.09 2.46
N GLU A 138 21.41 -5.71 3.25
CA GLU A 138 20.59 -6.82 2.79
C GLU A 138 19.19 -6.31 2.44
N CYS A 139 18.57 -6.90 1.41
CA CYS A 139 17.25 -6.47 0.94
C CYS A 139 16.18 -6.57 2.05
N GLU A 140 16.21 -7.63 2.88
CA GLU A 140 15.29 -7.82 4.01
C GLU A 140 15.39 -6.73 5.09
N HIS A 141 16.55 -6.08 5.19
CA HIS A 141 16.77 -4.94 6.08
C HIS A 141 16.20 -3.63 5.54
N HIS A 142 15.54 -3.67 4.39
CA HIS A 142 14.80 -2.55 3.83
C HIS A 142 13.30 -2.81 3.93
N ARG A 143 12.55 -1.71 3.83
CA ARG A 143 11.10 -1.69 3.75
C ARG A 143 10.73 -1.15 2.39
N THR A 144 10.13 -2.01 1.58
CA THR A 144 9.50 -1.63 0.32
C THR A 144 8.28 -0.76 0.58
N ILE A 145 8.24 0.41 -0.06
CA ILE A 145 7.08 1.29 -0.14
C ILE A 145 6.67 1.37 -1.60
N ILE A 146 5.38 1.19 -1.85
CA ILE A 146 4.81 1.23 -3.20
C ILE A 146 3.97 2.49 -3.34
N LEU A 147 4.33 3.34 -4.30
CA LEU A 147 3.56 4.52 -4.69
C LEU A 147 2.64 4.14 -5.84
N MET A 148 1.39 3.79 -5.49
CA MET A 148 0.33 3.48 -6.44
C MET A 148 -0.48 4.73 -6.82
N SER A 149 -1.12 4.69 -7.99
CA SER A 149 -2.15 5.64 -8.41
C SER A 149 -3.19 5.88 -7.31
N HIS A 150 -3.60 7.13 -7.14
CA HIS A 150 -4.68 7.48 -6.22
C HIS A 150 -6.03 6.95 -6.70
N ILE A 151 -6.25 6.84 -8.01
CA ILE A 151 -7.44 6.23 -8.59
C ILE A 151 -7.52 4.75 -8.20
N THR A 152 -6.42 4.02 -8.31
CA THR A 152 -6.36 2.62 -7.88
C THR A 152 -6.63 2.46 -6.39
N LYS A 153 -6.13 3.39 -5.55
CA LYS A 153 -6.48 3.40 -4.11
C LYS A 153 -7.97 3.66 -3.85
N ILE A 154 -8.61 4.52 -4.66
CA ILE A 154 -10.07 4.76 -4.58
C ILE A 154 -10.82 3.48 -4.95
N LEU A 155 -10.46 2.81 -6.06
CA LEU A 155 -11.05 1.53 -6.46
C LEU A 155 -10.94 0.48 -5.36
N LEU A 156 -9.73 0.26 -4.81
CA LEU A 156 -9.51 -0.70 -3.72
C LEU A 156 -10.35 -0.37 -2.48
N ARG A 157 -10.53 0.93 -2.18
CA ARG A 157 -11.34 1.36 -1.05
C ARG A 157 -12.83 1.11 -1.27
N VAL A 158 -13.35 1.34 -2.48
CA VAL A 158 -14.73 1.00 -2.86
C VAL A 158 -14.95 -0.50 -2.76
N ILE A 159 -14.04 -1.32 -3.30
CA ILE A 159 -14.10 -2.78 -3.19
C ILE A 159 -14.11 -3.21 -1.72
N MET A 160 -13.19 -2.66 -0.91
CA MET A 160 -13.12 -2.96 0.51
C MET A 160 -14.43 -2.60 1.23
N MET A 161 -15.04 -1.45 0.91
CA MET A 161 -16.33 -1.05 1.49
C MET A 161 -17.45 -2.03 1.15
N ARG A 162 -17.49 -2.55 -0.08
CA ARG A 162 -18.51 -3.52 -0.52
C ARG A 162 -18.36 -4.89 0.12
N VAL A 163 -17.12 -5.34 0.33
CA VAL A 163 -16.85 -6.70 0.82
C VAL A 163 -16.76 -6.76 2.36
N ARG A 164 -16.46 -5.63 3.02
CA ARG A 164 -16.26 -5.56 4.48
C ARG A 164 -17.33 -6.27 5.30
N ASN A 165 -18.62 -6.00 5.06
CA ASN A 165 -19.71 -6.60 5.83
C ASN A 165 -19.77 -8.14 5.73
N LYS A 166 -19.19 -8.72 4.68
CA LYS A 166 -19.09 -10.18 4.50
C LYS A 166 -17.83 -10.75 5.17
N ILE A 167 -16.76 -9.97 5.27
CA ILE A 167 -15.50 -10.41 5.87
C ILE A 167 -15.53 -10.26 7.38
N GLU A 168 -16.10 -9.18 7.92
CA GLU A 168 -16.07 -8.87 9.35
C GLU A 168 -16.53 -10.02 10.27
N PRO A 169 -17.63 -10.74 9.98
CA PRO A 169 -18.05 -11.88 10.80
C PRO A 169 -17.06 -13.06 10.79
N GLU A 170 -16.26 -13.18 9.74
CA GLU A 170 -15.28 -14.26 9.55
C GLU A 170 -13.93 -13.93 10.22
N ILE A 171 -13.75 -12.70 10.71
CA ILE A 171 -12.52 -12.29 11.40
C ILE A 171 -12.50 -12.90 12.81
N ALA A 172 -11.45 -13.69 13.09
CA ALA A 172 -11.22 -14.27 14.41
C ALA A 172 -11.22 -13.21 15.53
N ALA A 173 -11.77 -13.57 16.70
CA ALA A 173 -11.88 -12.66 17.84
C ALA A 173 -10.51 -12.16 18.33
N GLU A 174 -9.49 -12.99 18.20
CA GLU A 174 -8.10 -12.75 18.59
C GLU A 174 -7.38 -11.82 17.61
N GLN A 175 -7.86 -11.70 16.37
CA GLN A 175 -7.25 -10.83 15.37
C GLN A 175 -7.40 -9.38 15.79
N CYS A 176 -6.26 -8.70 15.96
CA CYS A 176 -6.19 -7.29 16.36
C CYS A 176 -5.56 -6.40 15.27
N GLY A 177 -4.85 -6.99 14.30
CA GLY A 177 -4.23 -6.26 13.20
C GLY A 177 -5.26 -5.89 12.14
N PHE A 178 -5.28 -4.62 11.72
CA PHE A 178 -6.13 -4.11 10.64
C PHE A 178 -7.65 -4.27 10.86
N VAL A 179 -8.08 -4.49 12.11
CA VAL A 179 -9.50 -4.56 12.50
C VAL A 179 -9.92 -3.23 13.11
N GLU A 180 -11.06 -2.69 12.68
CA GLU A 180 -11.60 -1.45 13.20
C GLU A 180 -11.90 -1.58 14.71
N GLY A 181 -11.52 -0.56 15.49
CA GLY A 181 -11.67 -0.56 16.95
C GLY A 181 -10.66 -1.42 17.73
N LYS A 182 -9.75 -2.15 17.05
CA LYS A 182 -8.67 -2.90 17.70
C LYS A 182 -7.30 -2.29 17.41
N SER A 183 -6.38 -2.51 18.35
CA SER A 183 -4.99 -2.04 18.28
C SER A 183 -4.04 -3.09 18.83
N ILE A 184 -2.73 -2.87 18.64
CA ILE A 184 -1.70 -3.75 19.22
C ILE A 184 -1.77 -3.79 20.75
N THR A 185 -2.26 -2.72 21.38
CA THR A 185 -2.47 -2.64 22.83
C THR A 185 -3.47 -3.68 23.31
N ASN A 186 -4.52 -3.96 22.52
CA ASN A 186 -5.50 -5.00 22.85
C ASN A 186 -4.84 -6.38 22.87
N ALA A 187 -4.01 -6.68 21.86
CA ALA A 187 -3.28 -7.95 21.79
C ALA A 187 -2.33 -8.13 22.98
N VAL A 188 -1.55 -7.09 23.32
CA VAL A 188 -0.63 -7.11 24.46
C VAL A 188 -1.39 -7.29 25.78
N PHE A 189 -2.51 -6.59 25.95
CA PHE A 189 -3.34 -6.72 27.13
C PHE A 189 -3.92 -8.14 27.28
N THR A 190 -4.49 -8.70 26.21
CA THR A 190 -5.02 -10.06 26.20
C THR A 190 -3.95 -11.08 26.57
N LEU A 191 -2.76 -10.98 25.95
CA LEU A 191 -1.64 -11.87 26.25
C LEU A 191 -1.24 -11.77 27.73
N ARG A 192 -1.16 -10.56 28.27
CA ARG A 192 -0.81 -10.33 29.67
C ARG A 192 -1.83 -10.99 30.62
N VAL A 193 -3.12 -10.80 30.39
CA VAL A 193 -4.18 -11.41 31.21
C VAL A 193 -4.13 -12.93 31.16
N LEU A 194 -3.83 -13.52 30.00
CA LEU A 194 -3.68 -14.96 29.87
C LEU A 194 -2.50 -15.50 30.69
N ILE A 195 -1.36 -14.81 30.65
CA ILE A 195 -0.17 -15.17 31.45
C ILE A 195 -0.48 -15.06 32.94
N GLU A 196 -1.11 -13.97 33.39
CA GLU A 196 -1.45 -13.75 34.81
C GLU A 196 -2.45 -14.76 35.36
N ARG A 197 -3.33 -15.35 34.52
CA ARG A 197 -4.27 -16.40 34.92
C ARG A 197 -3.68 -17.81 34.92
N ALA A 198 -2.57 -18.01 34.20
CA ALA A 198 -1.91 -19.31 34.09
C ALA A 198 -0.87 -19.54 35.20
N LEU A 199 -0.46 -18.46 35.87
CA LEU A 199 0.39 -18.45 37.08
C LEU A 199 -0.48 -18.58 38.34
#